data_AF-A0A5C5YSQ8-F1
#
_entry.id   AF-A0A5C5YSQ8-F1
#
_cell.length_a   1.000
_cell.length_b   1.000
_cell.length_c   1.000
_cell.angle_alpha   90.00
_cell.angle_beta   90.00
_cell.angle_gamma   90.00
#
_symmetry.space_group_name_H-M   'P 1'
#
loop_
_entity.id
_entity.type
_entity.pdbx_description
1 polymer ?
#
loop_
_entity_poly.entity_id
_entity_poly.type
_entity_poly.pdbx_seq_one_letter_code
_entity_poly.pdbx_strand_id
1 'polypeptide(L)'
;MKSRSMMVGLAGAVVLAAALMSLDAGAEEAKPPVDPGKFKDKVTLFYLHGSFDGGSVMIRDARFEQVHDRWFVTGTSPDAGDPDDWARDSEAGIDWQRVESFYVFTEEQFQQQVFEGPGAI
;
A
#
# COMPACT_ATOMS: atom_id res chain seq x y z
N MET A 1 -4.85 -74.69 -7.98
CA MET A 1 -3.81 -73.63 -7.86
C MET A 1 -4.26 -72.43 -8.69
N LYS A 2 -4.68 -71.35 -8.02
CA LYS A 2 -5.03 -70.06 -8.65
C LYS A 2 -4.05 -69.04 -8.08
N SER A 3 -3.20 -68.46 -8.91
CA SER A 3 -2.52 -67.20 -8.59
C SER A 3 -2.92 -66.19 -9.66
N ARG A 4 -3.79 -65.27 -9.23
CA ARG A 4 -4.00 -63.95 -9.82
C ARG A 4 -3.31 -63.00 -8.86
N SER A 5 -2.61 -62.03 -9.41
CA SER A 5 -2.43 -60.66 -8.91
C SER A 5 -1.02 -60.19 -9.17
N MET A 6 -0.88 -59.20 -10.05
CA MET A 6 -0.40 -57.86 -9.67
C MET A 6 -0.18 -57.07 -10.95
N MET A 7 -1.05 -56.08 -11.20
CA MET A 7 -0.71 -54.90 -12.00
C MET A 7 -1.78 -53.84 -11.76
N VAL A 8 -1.61 -53.06 -10.69
CA VAL A 8 -2.22 -51.73 -10.55
C VAL A 8 -1.19 -50.90 -9.81
N GLY A 9 -0.64 -49.87 -10.45
CA GLY A 9 0.27 -48.97 -9.77
C GLY A 9 1.07 -48.07 -10.71
N LEU A 10 0.41 -47.35 -11.63
CA LEU A 10 1.11 -46.30 -12.40
C LEU A 10 0.12 -45.28 -13.00
N ALA A 11 -0.73 -44.66 -12.17
CA ALA A 11 -1.63 -43.59 -12.63
C ALA A 11 -1.76 -42.39 -11.67
N GLY A 12 -0.98 -42.34 -10.59
CA GLY A 12 -1.12 -41.30 -9.55
C GLY A 12 -0.21 -40.08 -9.70
N ALA A 13 0.88 -40.15 -10.48
CA ALA A 13 1.94 -39.13 -10.42
C ALA A 13 1.76 -37.96 -11.40
N VAL A 14 0.95 -38.09 -12.46
CA VAL A 14 0.85 -37.04 -13.50
C VAL A 14 -0.12 -35.92 -13.14
N VAL A 15 -1.13 -36.19 -12.30
CA VAL A 15 -2.17 -35.20 -11.96
C VAL A 15 -1.63 -34.11 -11.01
N LEU A 16 -0.63 -34.42 -10.17
CA LEU A 16 -0.12 -33.46 -9.18
C LEU A 16 0.76 -32.35 -9.80
N ALA A 17 1.45 -32.63 -10.90
CA ALA A 17 2.30 -31.64 -11.56
C ALA A 17 1.49 -30.57 -12.32
N ALA A 18 0.33 -30.94 -12.87
CA ALA A 18 -0.55 -30.01 -13.59
C ALA A 18 -1.25 -29.01 -12.64
N ALA A 19 -1.47 -29.38 -11.38
CA ALA A 19 -2.08 -28.50 -10.38
C ALA A 19 -1.15 -27.35 -9.95
N LEU A 20 0.18 -27.57 -9.96
CA LEU A 20 1.16 -26.55 -9.57
C LEU A 20 1.43 -25.51 -10.66
N MET A 21 1.26 -25.86 -11.94
CA MET A 21 1.41 -24.91 -13.06
C MET A 21 0.19 -24.00 -13.25
N SER A 22 -0.93 -24.29 -12.60
CA SER A 22 -2.16 -23.49 -12.68
C SER A 22 -2.25 -22.42 -11.58
N LEU A 23 -1.30 -22.42 -10.64
CA LEU A 23 -1.18 -21.42 -9.57
C LEU A 23 -0.17 -20.34 -9.99
N ASP A 24 -0.33 -19.82 -11.20
CA ASP A 24 0.10 -18.46 -11.50
C ASP A 24 -0.89 -17.52 -10.80
N ALA A 25 -0.88 -17.57 -9.47
CA ALA A 25 -1.46 -16.56 -8.62
C ALA A 25 -0.53 -15.35 -8.76
N GLY A 26 -0.59 -14.71 -9.93
CA GLY A 26 0.02 -13.41 -10.15
C GLY A 26 -0.49 -12.54 -9.02
N ALA A 27 0.43 -12.13 -8.14
CA ALA A 27 0.12 -11.20 -7.07
C ALA A 27 -0.66 -10.07 -7.72
N GLU A 28 -1.94 -9.92 -7.35
CA GLU A 28 -2.77 -8.88 -7.90
C GLU A 28 -2.10 -7.57 -7.49
N GLU A 29 -1.42 -6.91 -8.43
CA GLU A 29 -0.76 -5.64 -8.17
C GLU A 29 -1.79 -4.72 -7.53
N ALA A 30 -1.43 -4.10 -6.40
CA ALA A 30 -2.26 -3.11 -5.74
C ALA A 30 -2.52 -1.97 -6.73
N LYS A 31 -3.61 -2.06 -7.48
CA LYS A 31 -3.96 -1.06 -8.49
C LYS A 31 -4.16 0.26 -7.76
N PRO A 32 -3.50 1.36 -8.17
CA PRO A 32 -3.70 2.64 -7.54
C PRO A 32 -5.19 3.04 -7.66
N PRO A 33 -5.81 3.62 -6.62
CA PRO A 33 -7.16 4.12 -6.72
C PRO A 33 -7.22 5.22 -7.79
N VAL A 34 -8.01 4.96 -8.82
CA VAL A 34 -8.02 5.64 -10.13
C VAL A 34 -8.69 7.02 -10.09
N ASP A 35 -8.81 7.66 -8.92
CA ASP A 35 -9.39 9.00 -8.80
C ASP A 35 -8.31 10.05 -8.44
N PRO A 36 -7.68 10.68 -9.45
CA PRO A 36 -6.70 11.74 -9.22
C PRO A 36 -7.28 12.96 -8.52
N GLY A 37 -8.62 13.13 -8.49
CA GLY A 37 -9.27 14.24 -7.79
C GLY A 37 -9.39 14.04 -6.28
N LYS A 38 -9.22 12.81 -5.77
CA LYS A 38 -9.47 12.47 -4.37
C LYS A 38 -8.58 13.20 -3.37
N PHE A 39 -7.39 13.60 -3.78
CA PHE A 39 -6.35 14.14 -2.90
C PHE A 39 -6.03 15.62 -3.15
N LYS A 40 -6.64 16.21 -4.18
CA LYS A 40 -6.40 17.60 -4.54
C LYS A 40 -6.94 18.54 -3.47
N ASP A 41 -6.13 19.51 -3.05
CA ASP A 41 -6.45 20.48 -2.00
C ASP A 41 -6.76 19.78 -0.65
N LYS A 42 -6.07 18.65 -0.39
CA LYS A 42 -6.21 17.81 0.81
C LYS A 42 -4.84 17.49 1.41
N VAL A 43 -4.86 17.18 2.71
CA VAL A 43 -3.75 16.52 3.39
C VAL A 43 -4.14 15.06 3.60
N THR A 44 -3.25 14.13 3.25
CA THR A 44 -3.50 12.69 3.41
C THR A 44 -2.46 12.08 4.34
N LEU A 45 -2.93 11.38 5.37
CA LEU A 45 -2.09 10.59 6.26
C LEU A 45 -2.05 9.15 5.73
N PHE A 46 -0.88 8.66 5.36
CA PHE A 46 -0.65 7.31 4.88
C PHE A 46 0.01 6.47 5.97
N TYR A 47 -0.57 5.30 6.27
CA TYR A 47 0.05 4.30 7.13
C TYR A 47 0.81 3.28 6.30
N LEU A 48 2.06 3.00 6.66
CA LEU A 48 2.99 2.22 5.84
C LEU A 48 3.38 0.90 6.50
N HIS A 49 3.33 -0.18 5.72
CA HIS A 49 3.82 -1.50 6.14
C HIS A 49 5.34 -1.51 6.34
N GLY A 50 5.77 -2.23 7.37
CA GLY A 50 7.19 -2.46 7.66
C GLY A 50 7.97 -1.21 8.11
N SER A 51 7.26 -0.18 8.56
CA SER A 51 7.87 0.94 9.29
C SER A 51 8.10 0.52 10.74
N PHE A 52 9.31 0.74 11.27
CA PHE A 52 9.71 0.21 12.59
C PHE A 52 8.87 0.76 13.76
N ASP A 53 8.20 1.91 13.57
CA ASP A 53 7.45 2.61 14.62
C ASP A 53 5.96 2.86 14.26
N GLY A 54 5.36 2.05 13.39
CA GLY A 54 3.99 2.33 12.89
C GLY A 54 3.93 3.60 12.03
N GLY A 55 5.06 3.90 11.39
CA GLY A 55 5.36 5.08 10.59
C GLY A 55 4.22 5.45 9.64
N SER A 56 3.75 6.66 9.88
CA SER A 56 2.83 7.35 9.00
C SER A 56 3.56 8.47 8.28
N VAL A 57 3.07 8.83 7.09
CA VAL A 57 3.59 9.95 6.29
C VAL A 57 2.41 10.82 5.90
N MET A 58 2.54 12.12 6.15
CA MET A 58 1.56 13.10 5.70
C MET A 58 1.99 13.71 4.38
N ILE A 59 1.08 13.77 3.41
CA ILE A 59 1.32 14.37 2.09
C ILE A 59 0.14 15.28 1.74
N ARG A 60 0.41 16.55 1.52
CA ARG A 60 -0.49 17.54 0.94
C ARG A 60 -0.47 17.46 -0.58
N ASP A 61 -1.64 17.59 -1.20
CA ASP A 61 -1.84 17.53 -2.65
C ASP A 61 -1.26 16.27 -3.27
N ALA A 62 -1.57 15.13 -2.64
CA ALA A 62 -1.04 13.85 -3.05
C ALA A 62 -1.47 13.51 -4.49
N ARG A 63 -0.56 12.97 -5.28
CA ARG A 63 -0.80 12.56 -6.67
C ARG A 63 -0.10 11.25 -6.95
N PHE A 64 -0.66 10.48 -7.89
CA PHE A 64 -0.02 9.27 -8.35
C PHE A 64 0.98 9.58 -9.46
N GLU A 65 2.20 9.09 -9.28
CA GLU A 65 3.25 9.14 -10.28
C GLU A 65 3.77 7.73 -10.55
N GLN A 66 3.90 7.39 -11.83
CA GLN A 66 4.49 6.12 -12.24
C GLN A 66 5.97 6.31 -12.53
N VAL A 67 6.82 5.58 -11.81
CA VAL A 67 8.27 5.55 -12.03
C VAL A 67 8.63 4.10 -12.37
N HIS A 68 9.00 3.89 -13.64
CA HIS A 68 9.13 2.55 -14.24
C HIS A 68 7.83 1.74 -14.13
N ASP A 69 7.87 0.58 -13.49
CA ASP A 69 6.77 -0.35 -13.26
C ASP A 69 6.08 -0.13 -11.90
N ARG A 70 6.43 0.93 -11.17
CA ARG A 70 5.95 1.17 -9.81
C ARG A 70 5.18 2.46 -9.70
N TRP A 71 4.15 2.41 -8.87
CA TRP A 71 3.33 3.57 -8.51
C TRP A 71 3.82 4.17 -7.20
N PHE A 72 3.99 5.49 -7.23
CA PHE A 72 4.31 6.29 -6.07
C PHE A 72 3.17 7.26 -5.80
N VAL A 73 2.95 7.55 -4.53
CA VAL A 73 2.19 8.73 -4.12
C VAL A 73 3.20 9.81 -3.79
N THR A 74 3.12 10.93 -4.50
CA THR A 74 3.99 12.08 -4.31
C THR A 74 3.19 13.31 -3.95
N GLY A 75 3.85 14.32 -3.38
CA GLY A 75 3.22 15.59 -3.02
C GLY A 75 4.17 16.40 -2.15
N THR A 76 3.61 17.20 -1.25
CA THR A 76 4.39 18.08 -0.37
C THR A 76 4.18 17.69 1.09
N SER A 77 5.21 17.66 1.91
CA SER A 77 5.03 17.53 3.36
C SER A 77 4.27 18.75 3.89
N PRO A 78 3.13 18.58 4.59
CA PRO A 78 2.38 19.70 5.14
C PRO A 78 3.16 20.37 6.28
N ASP A 79 2.78 21.62 6.59
CA ASP A 79 3.23 22.27 7.83
C ASP A 79 2.46 21.68 9.01
N ALA A 80 3.13 20.87 9.83
CA ALA A 80 2.58 20.31 11.07
C ALA A 80 2.84 21.22 12.29
N GLY A 81 3.29 22.46 12.07
CA GLY A 81 3.51 23.55 13.02
C GLY A 81 4.52 23.26 14.12
N ASP A 82 5.36 22.25 13.90
CA ASP A 82 6.65 22.14 14.56
C ASP A 82 7.64 23.11 13.86
N PRO A 83 8.12 24.16 14.55
CA PRO A 83 9.06 25.10 13.95
C PRO A 83 10.40 24.48 13.56
N ASP A 84 10.74 23.31 14.12
CA ASP A 84 11.97 22.57 13.85
C ASP A 84 11.77 21.47 12.78
N ASP A 85 10.57 21.35 12.19
CA ASP A 85 10.31 20.42 11.08
C ASP A 85 11.02 20.88 9.80
N TRP A 86 12.20 20.32 9.59
CA TRP A 86 13.03 20.56 8.40
C TRP A 86 12.44 19.97 7.13
N ALA A 87 11.48 19.04 7.22
CA ALA A 87 10.82 18.43 6.08
C ALA A 87 9.61 19.25 5.60
N ARG A 88 9.19 20.28 6.34
CA ARG A 88 8.09 21.16 5.95
C ARG A 88 8.25 21.71 4.53
N ASP A 89 7.15 21.69 3.77
CA ASP A 89 7.06 22.20 2.39
C ASP A 89 8.06 21.55 1.41
N SER A 90 8.69 20.45 1.80
CA SER A 90 9.55 19.65 0.92
C SER A 90 8.75 18.61 0.14
N GLU A 91 9.31 18.15 -0.98
CA GLU A 91 8.69 17.09 -1.76
C GLU A 91 8.77 15.75 -1.00
N ALA A 92 7.62 15.09 -0.88
CA ALA A 92 7.48 13.80 -0.23
C ALA A 92 7.01 12.74 -1.24
N GLY A 93 7.47 11.51 -1.07
CA GLY A 93 7.14 10.39 -1.94
C GLY A 93 7.13 9.07 -1.18
N ILE A 94 6.09 8.27 -1.40
CA ILE A 94 5.95 6.93 -0.84
C ILE A 94 5.62 5.93 -1.95
N ASP A 95 6.17 4.73 -1.83
CA ASP A 95 5.79 3.62 -2.70
C ASP A 95 4.37 3.15 -2.34
N TRP A 96 3.47 3.11 -3.33
CA TRP A 96 2.08 2.74 -3.13
C TRP A 96 1.93 1.32 -2.59
N GLN A 97 2.82 0.39 -2.97
CA GLN A 97 2.76 -0.99 -2.48
C GLN A 97 3.00 -1.11 -0.97
N ARG A 98 3.56 -0.06 -0.34
CA ARG A 98 3.78 -0.01 1.11
C ARG A 98 2.60 0.57 1.86
N VAL A 99 1.62 1.17 1.18
CA VAL A 99 0.46 1.81 1.83
C VAL A 99 -0.52 0.73 2.31
N GLU A 100 -0.77 0.69 3.62
CA GLU A 100 -1.75 -0.21 4.22
C GLU A 100 -3.14 0.43 4.25
N SER A 101 -3.19 1.69 4.67
CA SER A 101 -4.41 2.48 4.78
C SER A 101 -4.08 3.97 4.72
N PHE A 102 -5.10 4.81 4.51
CA PHE A 102 -4.93 6.25 4.50
C PHE A 102 -6.20 6.99 4.92
N TYR A 103 -6.02 8.21 5.43
CA TYR A 103 -7.09 9.13 5.78
C TYR A 103 -6.88 10.44 5.05
N VAL A 104 -7.96 10.96 4.45
CA VAL A 104 -7.95 12.20 3.66
C VAL A 104 -8.66 13.28 4.45
N PHE A 105 -7.99 14.42 4.64
CA PHE A 105 -8.48 15.56 5.38
C PHE A 105 -8.61 16.77 4.46
N THR A 106 -9.64 17.59 4.68
CA THR A 106 -9.57 18.99 4.24
C THR A 106 -8.46 19.70 5.03
N GLU A 107 -7.94 20.80 4.50
CA GLU A 107 -6.97 21.63 5.24
C GLU A 107 -7.53 22.02 6.62
N GLU A 108 -8.79 22.45 6.70
CA GLU A 108 -9.44 22.80 7.97
C GLU A 108 -9.49 21.62 8.96
N GLN A 109 -9.83 20.41 8.49
CA GLN A 109 -9.84 19.21 9.33
C GLN A 109 -8.43 18.84 9.82
N PHE A 110 -7.43 19.00 8.96
CA PHE A 110 -6.03 18.77 9.32
C PHE A 110 -5.59 19.73 10.42
N GLN A 111 -5.87 21.03 10.24
CA GLN A 111 -5.48 22.05 11.21
C GLN A 111 -6.15 21.81 12.59
N GLN A 112 -7.44 21.44 12.61
CA GLN A 112 -8.16 21.11 13.85
C GLN A 112 -7.56 19.89 14.57
N GLN A 113 -7.19 18.84 13.83
CA GLN A 113 -6.64 17.62 14.42
C GLN A 113 -5.20 17.79 14.92
N VAL A 114 -4.40 18.62 14.26
CA VAL A 114 -2.99 18.80 14.61
C VAL A 114 -2.78 19.91 15.65
N PHE A 115 -3.54 21.00 15.60
CA PHE A 115 -3.25 22.21 16.38
C PHE A 115 -4.22 22.52 17.53
N GLU A 116 -5.45 21.99 17.50
CA GLU A 116 -6.50 22.42 18.44
C GLU A 116 -6.74 21.47 19.64
N GLY A 117 -5.92 20.42 19.85
CA GLY A 117 -5.87 19.76 21.17
C GLY A 117 -5.00 18.49 21.31
N PRO A 118 -4.33 18.26 22.48
CA PRO A 118 -3.70 17.00 22.82
C PRO A 118 -4.76 16.04 23.40
N GLY A 119 -5.19 15.05 22.60
CA GLY A 119 -6.17 14.04 23.00
C GLY A 119 -6.88 13.30 21.85
N ALA A 120 -6.41 13.43 20.61
CA ALA A 120 -6.98 12.75 19.45
C ALA A 120 -6.10 11.60 18.90
N ILE A 121 -5.25 10.98 19.72
CA ILE A 121 -4.91 9.53 19.70
C ILE A 121 -4.40 9.14 21.10
#